data_AF-A0A396JAL5-F1
#
_entry.id   AF-A0A396JAL5-F1
#
_cell.length_a   1.000
_cell.length_b   1.000
_cell.length_c   1.000
_cell.angle_alpha   90.00
_cell.angle_beta   90.00
_cell.angle_gamma   90.00
#
_symmetry.space_group_name_H-M   'P 1'
#
loop_
_entity.id
_entity.type
_entity.pdbx_description
1 polymer ?
#
loop_
_entity_poly.entity_id
_entity_poly.type
_entity_poly.pdbx_seq_one_letter_code
_entity_poly.pdbx_strand_id
1 'polypeptide(L)'
;MPDENGMFSVNSSYRVLVEEGLGVEEEWAFVKLWKSPAPSKVVAFSWMAIIDRIPTRSNLAFRRVLATGDPQGCVLCGHGEETTTHLFLHCNVVALIWRKLMDWLEINLITPSNLFMHFACWSDTCNLSFS
;
A
#
# COMPACT_ATOMS: atom_id res chain seq x y z
N MET A 1 2.55 -2.97 26.87
CA MET A 1 2.59 -4.12 27.80
C MET A 1 3.07 -3.63 29.16
N PRO A 2 2.73 -4.33 30.26
CA PRO A 2 3.31 -4.03 31.57
C PRO A 2 4.83 -4.12 31.51
N ASP A 3 5.53 -3.23 32.21
CA ASP A 3 6.97 -3.35 32.40
C ASP A 3 7.33 -4.53 33.33
N GLU A 4 8.61 -4.72 33.61
CA GLU A 4 9.10 -5.77 34.52
C GLU A 4 8.54 -5.68 35.95
N ASN A 5 7.99 -4.52 36.33
CA ASN A 5 7.32 -4.30 37.61
C ASN A 5 5.79 -4.49 37.52
N GLY A 6 5.28 -4.94 36.36
CA GLY A 6 3.86 -5.14 36.12
C GLY A 6 3.08 -3.83 35.93
N MET A 7 3.75 -2.68 35.80
CA MET A 7 3.08 -1.40 35.62
C MET A 7 2.87 -1.10 34.14
N PHE A 8 1.65 -0.71 33.78
CA PHE A 8 1.37 -0.20 32.44
C PHE A 8 1.82 1.26 32.33
N SER A 9 2.63 1.57 31.32
CA SER A 9 2.90 2.94 30.89
C SER A 9 2.81 3.08 29.37
N VAL A 10 2.55 4.30 28.91
CA VAL A 10 2.64 4.63 27.47
C VAL A 10 4.05 4.34 26.95
N ASN A 11 5.09 4.61 27.75
CA ASN A 11 6.48 4.36 27.39
C ASN A 11 6.77 2.85 27.20
N SER A 12 6.39 2.00 28.15
CA SER A 12 6.58 0.55 28.05
C SER A 12 5.80 -0.06 26.88
N SER A 13 4.62 0.48 26.58
CA SER A 13 3.83 0.04 25.42
C SER A 13 4.41 0.53 24.10
N TYR A 14 4.88 1.78 24.04
CA TYR A 14 5.54 2.33 22.86
C TYR A 14 6.82 1.58 22.51
N ARG A 15 7.65 1.24 23.52
CA ARG A 15 8.85 0.43 23.33
C ARG A 15 8.57 -0.92 22.67
N VAL A 16 7.56 -1.64 23.16
CA VAL A 16 7.17 -2.93 22.57
C VAL A 16 6.69 -2.74 21.13
N LEU A 17 5.92 -1.69 20.83
CA LEU A 17 5.47 -1.42 19.45
C LEU A 17 6.64 -1.05 18.51
N VAL A 18 7.68 -0.41 19.02
CA VAL A 18 8.90 -0.11 18.25
C VAL A 18 9.74 -1.37 18.05
N GLU A 19 9.83 -2.25 19.06
CA GLU A 19 10.53 -3.54 18.98
C GLU A 19 9.78 -4.53 18.05
N GLU A 20 8.45 -4.49 18.01
CA GLU A 20 7.57 -5.17 17.03
C GLU A 20 7.48 -4.43 15.69
N GLY A 21 8.38 -3.46 15.45
CA GLY A 21 8.33 -2.54 14.32
C GLY A 21 8.24 -3.20 12.94
N LEU A 22 8.08 -2.35 11.93
CA LEU A 22 8.00 -2.77 10.53
C LEU A 22 9.20 -3.63 10.13
N GLY A 23 8.98 -4.55 9.18
CA GLY A 23 10.09 -5.28 8.58
C GLY A 23 11.05 -4.33 7.87
N VAL A 24 12.34 -4.68 7.79
CA VAL A 24 13.39 -3.86 7.14
C VAL A 24 12.99 -3.40 5.73
N GLU A 25 12.30 -4.27 4.98
CA GLU A 25 11.83 -3.98 3.64
C GLU A 25 10.69 -2.94 3.60
N GLU A 26 9.78 -2.99 4.58
CA GLU A 26 8.68 -2.02 4.73
C GLU A 26 9.23 -0.65 5.14
N GLU A 27 10.17 -0.61 6.09
CA GLU A 27 10.83 0.63 6.50
C GLU A 27 11.54 1.29 5.31
N TRP A 28 12.29 0.51 4.52
CA TRP A 28 12.97 1.00 3.33
C TRP A 28 12.00 1.54 2.27
N ALA A 29 10.87 0.87 2.06
CA ALA A 29 9.82 1.32 1.14
C ALA A 29 9.25 2.68 1.57
N PHE A 30 9.01 2.90 2.87
CA PHE A 30 8.53 4.19 3.36
C PHE A 30 9.56 5.30 3.22
N VAL A 31 10.84 5.03 3.52
CA VAL A 31 11.93 6.02 3.32
C VAL A 31 11.97 6.49 1.86
N LYS A 32 11.89 5.55 0.91
CA LYS A 32 11.86 5.87 -0.52
C LYS A 32 10.60 6.63 -0.93
N LEU A 33 9.44 6.21 -0.43
CA LEU A 33 8.17 6.89 -0.69
C LEU A 33 8.22 8.36 -0.29
N TRP A 34 8.71 8.66 0.91
CA TRP A 34 8.80 10.04 1.41
C TRP A 34 9.84 10.90 0.70
N LYS A 35 10.83 10.28 0.04
CA LYS A 35 11.82 10.97 -0.82
C LYS A 35 11.35 11.16 -2.26
N SER A 36 10.18 10.63 -2.63
CA SER A 36 9.65 10.73 -3.99
C SER A 36 9.46 12.19 -4.41
N PRO A 37 9.76 12.56 -5.67
CA PRO A 37 9.50 13.90 -6.20
C PRO A 37 8.01 14.19 -6.46
N ALA A 38 7.13 13.20 -6.24
CA ALA A 38 5.71 13.37 -6.44
C ALA A 38 5.10 14.43 -5.51
N PRO A 39 3.99 15.10 -5.90
CA PRO A 39 3.30 16.03 -5.02
C PRO A 39 2.93 15.39 -3.67
N SER A 40 2.98 16.17 -2.60
CA SER A 40 2.73 15.68 -1.22
C SER A 40 1.41 14.91 -1.06
N LYS A 41 0.36 15.31 -1.79
CA LYS A 41 -0.92 14.59 -1.81
C LYS A 41 -0.82 13.18 -2.37
N VAL A 42 0.02 12.99 -3.40
CA VAL A 42 0.27 11.68 -4.01
C VAL A 42 1.06 10.80 -3.04
N VAL A 43 2.12 11.36 -2.43
CA VAL A 43 2.93 10.65 -1.42
C VAL A 43 2.07 10.19 -0.24
N ALA A 44 1.23 11.09 0.30
CA ALA A 44 0.32 10.77 1.40
C ALA A 44 -0.73 9.72 1.00
N PHE A 45 -1.26 9.80 -0.22
CA PHE A 45 -2.19 8.80 -0.74
C PHE A 45 -1.53 7.42 -0.87
N SER A 46 -0.34 7.35 -1.47
CA SER A 46 0.43 6.11 -1.61
C SER A 46 0.76 5.50 -0.24
N TRP A 47 1.13 6.31 0.74
CA TRP A 47 1.37 5.85 2.11
C TRP A 47 0.11 5.19 2.67
N MET A 48 -1.04 5.86 2.61
CA MET A 48 -2.32 5.30 3.03
C MET A 48 -2.70 4.02 2.27
N ALA A 49 -2.40 3.93 0.99
CA ALA A 49 -2.68 2.74 0.19
C ALA A 49 -1.82 1.55 0.62
N ILE A 50 -0.53 1.79 0.87
CA ILE A 50 0.43 0.77 1.31
C ILE A 50 0.01 0.15 2.65
N ILE A 51 -0.48 0.96 3.59
CA ILE A 51 -0.97 0.48 4.89
C ILE A 51 -2.46 0.06 4.88
N ASP A 52 -3.07 -0.12 3.70
CA ASP A 52 -4.47 -0.51 3.50
C ASP A 52 -5.49 0.38 4.27
N ARG A 53 -5.32 1.70 4.15
CA ARG A 53 -6.14 2.71 4.83
C ARG A 53 -7.00 3.58 3.91
N ILE A 54 -6.95 3.35 2.59
CA ILE A 54 -7.79 4.06 1.61
C ILE A 54 -9.24 3.52 1.61
N PRO A 55 -10.22 4.29 1.11
CA PRO A 55 -11.63 3.93 1.19
C PRO A 55 -12.06 2.94 0.08
N THR A 56 -11.44 1.77 0.03
CA THR A 56 -11.96 0.64 -0.78
C THR A 56 -13.24 0.08 -0.16
N ARG A 57 -14.08 -0.60 -0.95
CA ARG A 57 -15.29 -1.25 -0.39
C ARG A 57 -14.97 -2.24 0.72
N SER A 58 -13.88 -3.02 0.62
CA SER A 58 -13.43 -3.90 1.70
C SER A 58 -13.18 -3.12 3.01
N ASN A 59 -12.47 -1.99 2.93
CA ASN A 59 -12.14 -1.16 4.08
C ASN A 59 -13.35 -0.42 4.65
N LEU A 60 -14.27 0.03 3.80
CA LEU A 60 -15.52 0.66 4.22
C LEU A 60 -16.46 -0.34 4.90
N ALA A 61 -16.54 -1.58 4.39
CA ALA A 61 -17.28 -2.67 5.02
C ALA A 61 -16.68 -3.02 6.38
N PHE A 62 -15.35 -3.17 6.46
CA PHE A 62 -14.64 -3.44 7.71
C PHE A 62 -14.91 -2.35 8.78
N ARG A 63 -14.97 -1.08 8.37
CA ARG A 63 -15.29 0.05 9.24
C ARG A 63 -16.79 0.25 9.49
N ARG A 64 -17.65 -0.66 9.00
CA ARG A 64 -19.11 -0.60 9.14
C ARG A 64 -19.74 0.68 8.57
N VAL A 65 -19.12 1.23 7.53
CA VAL A 65 -19.65 2.38 6.79
C VAL A 65 -20.68 1.93 5.75
N LEU A 66 -20.48 0.74 5.17
CA LEU A 66 -21.41 0.13 4.22
C LEU A 66 -22.55 -0.58 4.96
N ALA A 67 -23.75 -0.54 4.39
CA ALA A 67 -24.91 -1.26 4.88
C ALA A 67 -24.80 -2.77 4.60
N THR A 68 -25.51 -3.58 5.39
CA THR A 68 -25.60 -5.02 5.16
C THR A 68 -26.21 -5.29 3.77
N GLY A 69 -25.45 -5.95 2.90
CA GLY A 69 -25.87 -6.25 1.53
C GLY A 69 -25.33 -5.28 0.47
N ASP A 70 -24.60 -4.23 0.86
CA ASP A 70 -23.92 -3.38 -0.12
C ASP A 70 -22.88 -4.19 -0.92
N PRO A 71 -22.79 -3.98 -2.25
CA PRO A 71 -21.87 -4.71 -3.09
C PRO A 71 -20.42 -4.34 -2.76
N GLN A 72 -19.61 -5.35 -2.46
CA GLN A 72 -18.18 -5.20 -2.18
C GLN A 72 -17.28 -5.39 -3.41
N GLY A 73 -17.88 -5.66 -4.57
CA GLY A 73 -17.14 -5.91 -5.80
C GLY A 73 -16.36 -4.69 -6.30
N CYS A 74 -15.26 -4.89 -7.02
CA CYS A 74 -14.48 -3.80 -7.61
C CYS A 74 -15.31 -2.98 -8.61
N VAL A 75 -15.33 -1.65 -8.44
CA VAL A 75 -16.08 -0.75 -9.34
C VAL A 75 -15.52 -0.69 -10.77
N LEU A 76 -14.24 -1.01 -10.95
CA LEU A 76 -13.58 -0.90 -12.25
C LEU A 76 -13.88 -2.10 -13.15
N CYS A 77 -13.72 -3.31 -12.62
CA CYS A 77 -13.88 -4.54 -13.39
C CYS A 77 -15.19 -5.28 -13.14
N GLY A 78 -15.90 -4.98 -12.05
CA GLY A 78 -17.10 -5.71 -11.64
C GLY A 78 -16.83 -7.14 -11.13
N HIS A 79 -15.57 -7.57 -11.00
CA HIS A 79 -15.20 -8.93 -10.61
C HIS A 79 -14.26 -8.91 -9.40
N GLY A 80 -14.49 -9.80 -8.44
CA GLY A 80 -13.69 -9.87 -7.21
C GLY A 80 -13.97 -8.73 -6.23
N GLU A 81 -13.51 -8.90 -4.99
CA GLU A 81 -13.64 -7.90 -3.93
C GLU A 81 -12.75 -6.68 -4.20
N GLU A 82 -13.27 -5.49 -3.96
CA GLU A 82 -12.49 -4.25 -4.01
C GLU A 82 -11.60 -4.12 -2.77
N THR A 83 -10.43 -4.73 -2.83
CA THR A 83 -9.33 -4.50 -1.89
C THR A 83 -8.34 -3.50 -2.48
N THR A 84 -7.49 -2.89 -1.65
CA THR A 84 -6.45 -1.96 -2.12
C THR A 84 -5.51 -2.64 -3.13
N THR A 85 -5.09 -3.88 -2.85
CA THR A 85 -4.25 -4.67 -3.76
C THR A 85 -4.96 -4.99 -5.08
N HIS A 86 -6.23 -5.39 -5.03
CA HIS A 86 -7.00 -5.62 -6.26
C HIS A 86 -7.14 -4.33 -7.07
N LEU A 87 -7.57 -3.24 -6.43
CA LEU A 87 -7.82 -1.97 -7.09
C LEU A 87 -6.59 -1.42 -7.82
N PHE A 88 -5.38 -1.62 -7.30
CA PHE A 88 -4.15 -1.04 -7.87
C PHE A 88 -3.26 -2.02 -8.63
N LEU A 89 -3.41 -3.33 -8.47
CA LEU A 89 -2.55 -4.34 -9.09
C LEU A 89 -3.32 -5.41 -9.84
N HIS A 90 -4.25 -6.10 -9.17
CA HIS A 90 -4.84 -7.34 -9.68
C HIS A 90 -6.14 -7.15 -10.48
N CYS A 91 -6.70 -5.94 -10.46
CA CYS A 91 -7.83 -5.59 -11.32
C CYS A 91 -7.39 -5.67 -12.78
N ASN A 92 -8.11 -6.44 -13.61
CA ASN A 92 -7.79 -6.60 -15.02
C ASN A 92 -7.79 -5.26 -15.78
N VAL A 93 -8.64 -4.30 -15.41
CA VAL A 93 -8.63 -2.95 -15.99
C VAL A 93 -7.31 -2.24 -15.68
N VAL A 94 -6.83 -2.34 -14.44
CA VAL A 94 -5.59 -1.68 -14.00
C VAL A 94 -4.35 -2.42 -14.51
N ALA A 95 -4.38 -3.74 -14.57
CA ALA A 95 -3.32 -4.54 -15.19
C ALA A 95 -3.10 -4.14 -16.67
N LEU A 96 -4.16 -3.82 -17.41
CA LEU A 96 -4.05 -3.29 -18.77
C LEU A 96 -3.39 -1.92 -18.82
N ILE A 97 -3.68 -1.04 -17.85
CA ILE A 97 -3.04 0.28 -17.73
C ILE A 97 -1.55 0.10 -17.44
N TRP A 98 -1.19 -0.75 -16.47
CA TRP A 98 0.20 -1.04 -16.15
C TRP A 98 0.95 -1.58 -17.36
N ARG A 99 0.39 -2.57 -18.07
CA ARG A 99 1.02 -3.11 -19.28
C ARG A 99 1.31 -2.01 -20.30
N LYS A 100 0.32 -1.15 -20.60
CA LYS A 100 0.52 -0.04 -21.55
C LYS A 100 1.59 0.96 -21.10
N LEU A 101 1.64 1.27 -19.81
CA LEU A 101 2.68 2.17 -19.25
C LEU A 101 4.06 1.53 -19.32
N MET A 102 4.16 0.25 -19.02
CA MET A 102 5.41 -0.51 -19.07
C MET A 102 5.92 -0.67 -20.50
N ASP A 103 5.01 -0.95 -21.45
CA ASP A 103 5.32 -0.97 -22.88
C ASP A 103 5.84 0.40 -23.35
N TRP A 104 5.23 1.49 -22.88
CA TRP A 104 5.66 2.85 -23.22
C TRP A 104 7.03 3.22 -22.63
N LEU A 105 7.34 2.72 -21.43
CA LEU A 105 8.62 2.94 -20.76
C LEU A 105 9.70 1.92 -21.13
N GLU A 106 9.38 0.93 -21.97
CA GLU A 106 10.25 -0.19 -22.33
C GLU A 106 10.75 -0.99 -21.10
N ILE A 107 9.92 -1.09 -20.05
CA ILE A 107 10.24 -1.80 -18.80
C ILE A 107 9.53 -3.15 -18.76
N ASN A 108 10.26 -4.24 -18.54
CA ASN A 108 9.67 -5.56 -18.29
C ASN A 108 9.30 -5.70 -16.80
N LEU A 109 8.06 -5.39 -16.45
CA LEU A 109 7.56 -5.53 -15.06
C LEU A 109 6.63 -6.75 -14.92
N ILE A 110 6.97 -7.63 -13.98
CA ILE A 110 6.06 -8.68 -13.49
C ILE A 110 5.20 -8.04 -12.39
N THR A 111 3.87 -8.11 -12.52
CA THR A 111 2.97 -7.56 -11.49
C THR A 111 3.24 -8.23 -10.14
N PRO A 112 3.69 -7.48 -9.13
CA PRO A 112 4.02 -8.04 -7.83
C PRO A 112 2.75 -8.41 -7.06
N SER A 113 2.90 -9.24 -6.02
CA SER A 113 1.78 -9.75 -5.23
C SER A 113 1.13 -8.69 -4.33
N ASN A 114 1.88 -7.65 -3.94
CA ASN A 114 1.42 -6.57 -3.08
C ASN A 114 2.00 -5.20 -3.47
N LEU A 115 1.41 -4.14 -2.91
CA LEU A 115 1.80 -2.75 -3.19
C LEU A 115 3.20 -2.40 -2.67
N PHE A 116 3.64 -2.97 -1.56
CA PHE A 116 4.99 -2.72 -1.03
C PHE A 116 6.05 -3.07 -2.08
N MET A 117 5.98 -4.28 -2.64
CA MET A 117 6.90 -4.73 -3.69
C MET A 117 6.80 -3.88 -4.96
N HIS A 118 5.58 -3.44 -5.34
CA HIS A 118 5.37 -2.56 -6.48
C HIS A 118 6.08 -1.21 -6.33
N PHE A 119 5.89 -0.56 -5.19
CA PHE A 119 6.52 0.74 -4.91
C PHE A 119 8.04 0.61 -4.71
N ALA A 120 8.50 -0.47 -4.07
CA ALA A 120 9.93 -0.74 -3.92
C ALA A 120 10.61 -0.86 -5.29
N CYS A 121 10.05 -1.62 -6.23
CA CYS A 121 10.60 -1.78 -7.57
C CYS A 121 10.66 -0.44 -8.35
N TRP A 122 9.61 0.37 -8.27
CA TRP A 122 9.55 1.67 -8.95
C TRP A 122 10.59 2.68 -8.45
N SER A 123 10.90 2.64 -7.16
CA SER A 123 11.92 3.52 -6.59
C SER A 123 13.33 3.22 -7.11
N ASP A 124 13.61 1.97 -7.50
CA ASP A 124 14.91 1.57 -8.05
C ASP A 124 15.01 1.89 -9.54
N THR A 125 13.93 1.76 -10.30
CA THR A 125 13.89 2.11 -11.73
C THR A 125 13.91 3.63 -11.98
N CYS A 126 13.31 4.44 -11.10
CA CYS A 126 13.45 5.90 -11.16
C CYS A 126 14.89 6.38 -10.96
N ASN A 127 15.72 5.67 -10.20
CA ASN A 127 17.13 6.04 -10.05
C ASN A 127 17.95 5.75 -11.31
N LEU A 128 17.51 4.81 -12.15
CA LEU A 128 18.20 4.45 -13.41
C LEU A 128 17.79 5.34 -14.59
N SER A 129 16.64 6.01 -14.53
CA SER A 129 16.09 6.82 -15.64
C SER A 129 16.41 8.31 -15.53
N PHE A 130 17.02 8.76 -14.42
CA PHE A 130 17.51 10.13 -14.21
C PHE A 130 19.04 10.21 -14.04
N SER A 131 19.77 9.17 -14.46
CA SER A 131 21.24 9.13 -14.51
C SER A 131 21.74 9.26 -15.96
#